data_AF-A0A534R914-F1
#
_entry.id   AF-A0A534R914-F1
#
_cell.length_a   1.000
_cell.length_b   1.000
_cell.length_c   1.000
_cell.angle_alpha   90.00
_cell.angle_beta   90.00
_cell.angle_gamma   90.00
#
_symmetry.space_group_name_H-M   'P 1'
#
loop_
_entity.id
_entity.type
_entity.pdbx_description
1 polymer ?
#
loop_
_entity_poly.entity_id
_entity_poly.type
_entity_poly.pdbx_seq_one_letter_code
_entity_poly.pdbx_strand_id
1 'polypeptide(L)'
;MIVGGSRRRVKVVLTLVVNLSLLGACFWRSYGKATATHADLLVAMARKGADLVASGRLTAESLPELTYPLERADAFLRAAAARSTDHPPPSLRALEDLRARYQEFLDALDRVRREKSGEAARAALAEPLATVERAGEGVRAALHAEGRL
;
A
#
# COMPACT_ATOMS: atom_id res chain seq x y z
N MET A 1 -42.83 7.11 37.90
CA MET A 1 -42.55 6.31 36.67
C MET A 1 -41.28 6.84 36.00
N ILE A 2 -40.12 6.24 36.25
CA ILE A 2 -38.85 6.55 35.57
C ILE A 2 -38.31 5.24 34.98
N VAL A 3 -38.95 4.75 33.92
CA VAL A 3 -38.52 3.56 33.15
C VAL A 3 -38.56 3.93 31.66
N GLY A 4 -37.89 5.01 31.28
CA GLY A 4 -37.89 5.50 29.90
C GLY A 4 -36.53 5.97 29.40
N GLY A 5 -35.73 6.60 30.28
CA GLY A 5 -34.40 7.12 29.95
C GLY A 5 -33.36 6.04 29.69
N SER A 6 -33.31 5.00 30.54
CA SER A 6 -32.29 3.95 30.45
C SER A 6 -32.45 3.07 29.21
N ARG A 7 -33.67 2.70 28.81
CA ARG A 7 -33.91 1.91 27.59
C ARG A 7 -33.60 2.68 26.30
N ARG A 8 -33.88 3.99 26.24
CA ARG A 8 -33.50 4.83 25.08
C ARG A 8 -31.99 5.03 25.00
N ARG A 9 -31.31 5.31 26.11
CA ARG A 9 -29.83 5.44 26.15
C ARG A 9 -29.13 4.14 25.77
N VAL A 10 -29.61 3.00 26.28
CA VAL A 10 -29.07 1.67 25.92
C VAL A 10 -29.26 1.38 24.42
N LYS A 11 -30.43 1.69 23.84
CA LYS A 11 -30.65 1.53 22.40
C LYS A 11 -29.73 2.41 21.57
N VAL A 12 -29.53 3.68 21.95
CA VAL A 12 -28.65 4.61 21.22
C VAL A 12 -27.19 4.16 21.30
N VAL A 13 -26.70 3.77 22.48
CA VAL A 13 -25.34 3.25 22.65
C VAL A 13 -25.14 1.96 21.87
N LEU A 14 -26.11 1.03 21.91
CA LEU A 14 -26.05 -0.22 21.16
C LEU A 14 -26.03 0.02 19.64
N THR A 15 -26.88 0.93 19.12
CA THR A 15 -26.89 1.27 17.69
C THR A 15 -25.58 1.91 17.25
N LEU A 16 -24.97 2.75 18.09
CA LEU A 16 -23.66 3.36 17.85
C LEU A 16 -22.55 2.30 17.85
N VAL A 17 -22.53 1.41 18.84
CA VAL A 17 -21.56 0.31 18.94
C VAL A 17 -21.69 -0.62 17.73
N VAL A 18 -22.90 -1.03 17.37
CA VAL A 18 -23.15 -1.89 16.21
C VAL A 18 -22.73 -1.21 14.91
N ASN A 19 -23.06 0.08 14.70
CA ASN A 19 -22.59 0.81 13.52
C ASN A 19 -21.07 0.92 13.46
N LEU A 20 -20.42 1.20 14.59
CA LEU A 20 -18.96 1.33 14.66
C LEU A 20 -18.28 -0.02 14.38
N SER A 21 -18.83 -1.12 14.90
CA SER A 21 -18.37 -2.48 14.64
C SER A 21 -18.58 -2.89 13.17
N LEU A 22 -19.70 -2.51 12.57
CA LEU A 22 -19.98 -2.78 11.15
C LEU A 22 -19.02 -2.02 10.22
N LEU A 23 -18.69 -0.77 10.53
CA LEU A 23 -17.72 0.01 9.75
C LEU A 23 -16.31 -0.58 9.83
N GLY A 24 -15.89 -1.09 10.99
CA GLY A 24 -14.64 -1.83 11.16
C GLY A 24 -14.63 -3.15 10.38
N ALA A 25 -15.72 -3.92 10.45
CA ALA A 25 -15.86 -5.19 9.73
C ALA A 25 -15.91 -5.03 8.20
N CYS A 26 -16.52 -3.96 7.70
CA CYS A 26 -16.56 -3.65 6.26
C CYS A 26 -15.17 -3.36 5.69
N PHE A 27 -14.31 -2.64 6.43
CA PHE A 27 -12.93 -2.37 6.01
C PHE A 27 -12.14 -3.68 5.86
N TRP A 28 -12.19 -4.56 6.87
CA TRP A 28 -11.45 -5.82 6.84
C TRP A 28 -11.96 -6.82 5.80
N ARG A 29 -13.22 -6.68 5.35
CA ARG A 29 -13.78 -7.47 4.26
C ARG A 29 -13.17 -7.10 2.89
N SER A 30 -12.91 -5.81 2.65
CA SER A 30 -12.29 -5.35 1.40
C SER A 30 -10.76 -5.21 1.48
N TYR A 31 -10.20 -5.31 2.69
CA TYR A 31 -8.78 -5.14 2.96
C TYR A 31 -7.88 -5.99 2.06
N GLY A 32 -8.14 -7.30 1.92
CA GLY A 32 -7.29 -8.19 1.11
C GLY A 32 -7.17 -7.71 -0.35
N LYS A 33 -8.30 -7.42 -0.98
CA LYS A 33 -8.35 -6.90 -2.35
C LYS A 33 -7.68 -5.52 -2.48
N ALA A 34 -7.89 -4.63 -1.53
CA ALA A 34 -7.28 -3.30 -1.53
C ALA A 34 -5.76 -3.37 -1.37
N THR A 35 -5.26 -4.18 -0.43
CA THR A 35 -3.84 -4.43 -0.21
C THR A 35 -3.17 -5.01 -1.46
N ALA A 36 -3.79 -6.01 -2.11
CA ALA A 36 -3.30 -6.56 -3.35
C ALA A 36 -3.25 -5.51 -4.48
N THR A 37 -4.27 -4.66 -4.59
CA THR A 37 -4.32 -3.58 -5.58
C THR A 37 -3.18 -2.59 -5.38
N HIS A 38 -2.91 -2.20 -4.13
CA HIS A 38 -1.78 -1.32 -3.83
C HIS A 38 -0.44 -1.98 -4.18
N ALA A 39 -0.26 -3.26 -3.84
CA ALA A 39 0.96 -3.98 -4.17
C ALA A 39 1.19 -4.07 -5.68
N ASP A 40 0.15 -4.48 -6.42
CA ASP A 40 0.20 -4.62 -7.87
C ASP A 40 0.49 -3.29 -8.56
N LEU A 41 -0.14 -2.20 -8.08
CA LEU A 41 0.10 -0.87 -8.62
C LEU A 41 1.53 -0.40 -8.37
N LEU A 42 2.08 -0.56 -7.16
CA LEU A 42 3.46 -0.16 -6.86
C LEU A 42 4.48 -0.92 -7.70
N VAL A 43 4.31 -2.24 -7.86
CA VAL A 43 5.19 -3.06 -8.71
C VAL A 43 5.09 -2.63 -10.18
N ALA A 44 3.87 -2.41 -10.69
CA ALA A 44 3.67 -1.97 -12.06
C ALA A 44 4.31 -0.59 -12.33
N MET A 45 4.20 0.32 -11.36
CA MET A 45 4.78 1.66 -11.46
C MET A 45 6.31 1.63 -11.36
N ALA A 46 6.88 0.70 -10.59
CA ALA A 46 8.33 0.50 -10.55
C ALA A 46 8.86 0.03 -11.91
N ARG A 47 8.20 -0.97 -12.52
CA ARG A 47 8.52 -1.45 -13.87
C ARG A 47 8.44 -0.33 -14.90
N LYS A 48 7.32 0.41 -14.90
CA LYS A 48 7.14 1.59 -15.77
C LYS A 48 8.27 2.60 -15.57
N GLY A 49 8.61 2.92 -14.32
CA GLY A 49 9.68 3.85 -13.99
C GLY A 49 11.03 3.41 -14.57
N ALA A 50 11.41 2.14 -14.35
CA ALA A 50 12.64 1.57 -14.89
C ALA A 50 12.69 1.64 -16.41
N ASP A 51 11.59 1.31 -17.09
CA ASP A 51 11.48 1.38 -18.55
C ASP A 51 11.57 2.81 -19.07
N LEU A 52 10.95 3.77 -18.39
CA LEU A 52 11.03 5.19 -18.75
C LEU A 52 12.47 5.72 -18.63
N VAL A 53 13.21 5.34 -17.59
CA VAL A 53 14.63 5.72 -17.46
C VAL A 53 15.47 5.06 -18.54
N ALA A 54 15.34 3.74 -18.73
CA ALA A 54 16.12 3.01 -19.71
C ALA A 54 15.89 3.53 -21.14
N SER A 55 14.66 3.94 -21.46
CA SER A 55 14.31 4.54 -22.75
C SER A 55 14.62 6.05 -22.87
N GLY A 56 15.15 6.69 -21.83
CA GLY A 56 15.44 8.13 -21.82
C GLY A 56 14.20 9.02 -21.88
N ARG A 57 13.02 8.47 -21.56
CA ARG A 57 11.72 9.16 -21.60
C ARG A 57 11.26 9.67 -20.25
N LEU A 58 11.94 9.32 -19.17
CA LEU A 58 11.59 9.83 -17.84
C LEU A 58 12.00 11.29 -17.70
N THR A 59 11.00 12.15 -17.51
CA THR A 59 11.21 13.59 -17.25
C THR A 59 10.90 13.94 -15.79
N ALA A 60 11.24 15.16 -15.37
CA ALA A 60 10.89 15.65 -14.04
C ALA A 60 9.37 15.74 -13.85
N GLU A 61 8.62 16.08 -14.89
CA GLU A 61 7.15 16.14 -14.89
C GLU A 61 6.51 14.75 -14.77
N SER A 62 7.26 13.68 -15.06
CA SER A 62 6.80 12.30 -14.89
C SER A 62 6.88 11.82 -13.44
N LEU A 63 7.69 12.45 -12.60
CA LEU A 63 7.93 12.00 -11.21
C LEU A 63 6.67 12.05 -10.33
N PRO A 64 5.80 13.08 -10.37
CA PRO A 64 4.56 13.08 -9.61
C PRO A 64 3.66 11.88 -9.93
N GLU A 65 3.65 11.42 -11.18
CA GLU A 65 2.89 10.23 -11.58
C GLU A 65 3.40 8.97 -10.86
N LEU A 66 4.73 8.84 -10.70
CA LEU A 66 5.35 7.72 -10.00
C LEU A 66 5.20 7.84 -8.48
N THR A 67 5.14 9.05 -7.93
CA THR A 67 5.03 9.31 -6.49
C THR A 67 3.60 9.19 -5.98
N TYR A 68 2.59 9.57 -6.77
CA TYR A 68 1.19 9.57 -6.31
C TYR A 68 0.70 8.19 -5.77
N PRO A 69 0.96 7.05 -6.44
CA PRO A 69 0.61 5.74 -5.91
C PRO A 69 1.22 5.44 -4.54
N LEU A 70 2.43 5.95 -4.26
CA LEU A 70 3.10 5.81 -2.97
C LEU A 70 2.34 6.56 -1.88
N GLU A 71 1.93 7.80 -2.14
CA GLU A 71 1.12 8.59 -1.21
C GLU A 71 -0.22 7.91 -0.92
N ARG A 72 -0.83 7.30 -1.93
CA ARG A 72 -2.09 6.55 -1.78
C ARG A 72 -1.90 5.28 -0.95
N ALA A 73 -0.81 4.54 -1.17
CA ALA A 73 -0.48 3.37 -0.36
C ALA A 73 -0.20 3.74 1.10
N ASP A 74 0.52 4.85 1.32
CA ASP A 74 0.84 5.37 2.65
C ASP A 74 -0.41 5.84 3.42
N ALA A 75 -1.35 6.50 2.74
CA ALA A 75 -2.66 6.82 3.33
C ALA A 75 -3.46 5.57 3.70
N PHE A 76 -3.42 4.52 2.87
CA PHE A 76 -4.05 3.24 3.17
C PHE A 76 -3.39 2.55 4.37
N LEU A 77 -2.06 2.50 4.42
CA LEU A 77 -1.29 1.91 5.52
C LEU A 77 -1.63 2.59 6.86
N ARG A 78 -1.63 3.93 6.91
CA ARG A 78 -2.06 4.67 8.11
C ARG A 78 -3.48 4.32 8.52
N ALA A 79 -4.39 4.24 7.56
CA ALA A 79 -5.79 3.91 7.82
C ALA A 79 -5.96 2.47 8.34
N ALA A 80 -5.18 1.52 7.82
CA ALA A 80 -5.16 0.13 8.25
C ALA A 80 -4.53 -0.01 9.64
N ALA A 81 -3.41 0.65 9.90
CA ALA A 81 -2.73 0.67 11.20
C ALA A 81 -3.65 1.24 12.30
N ALA A 82 -4.32 2.37 12.04
CA ALA A 82 -5.26 2.97 13.00
C ALA A 82 -6.48 2.09 13.31
N ARG A 83 -6.79 1.10 12.46
CA ARG A 83 -7.88 0.14 12.63
C ARG A 83 -7.40 -1.23 13.12
N SER A 84 -6.09 -1.44 13.15
CA SER A 84 -5.48 -2.68 13.63
C SER A 84 -5.47 -2.64 15.16
N THR A 85 -5.80 -3.78 15.76
CA THR A 85 -5.65 -3.99 17.21
C THR A 85 -4.21 -4.46 17.50
N ASP A 86 -3.94 -4.97 18.70
CA ASP A 86 -2.60 -5.41 19.15
C ASP A 86 -1.91 -6.46 18.25
N HIS A 87 -2.65 -7.07 17.31
CA HIS A 87 -2.14 -8.04 16.35
C HIS A 87 -2.50 -7.63 14.91
N PRO A 88 -1.71 -6.74 14.27
CA PRO A 88 -1.91 -6.40 12.87
C PRO A 88 -1.66 -7.61 11.96
N PRO A 89 -2.40 -7.73 10.83
CA PRO A 89 -2.20 -8.83 9.90
C PRO A 89 -0.79 -8.78 9.27
N PRO A 90 -0.10 -9.92 9.10
CA PRO A 90 1.20 -9.99 8.44
C PRO A 90 1.28 -9.25 7.08
N SER A 91 0.20 -9.25 6.29
CA SER A 91 0.14 -8.54 5.02
C SER A 91 0.23 -7.02 5.15
N LEU A 92 -0.13 -6.45 6.32
CA LEU A 92 0.03 -5.03 6.57
C LEU A 92 1.52 -4.68 6.65
N ARG A 93 2.28 -5.46 7.43
CA ARG A 93 3.73 -5.29 7.55
C ARG A 93 4.46 -5.57 6.24
N ALA A 94 4.00 -6.56 5.46
CA ALA A 94 4.55 -6.80 4.13
C ALA A 94 4.32 -5.61 3.18
N LEU A 95 3.13 -4.98 3.24
CA LEU A 95 2.85 -3.80 2.43
C LEU A 95 3.66 -2.57 2.89
N GLU A 96 3.94 -2.43 4.18
CA GLU A 96 4.86 -1.41 4.71
C GLU A 96 6.28 -1.59 4.17
N ASP A 97 6.80 -2.81 4.14
CA ASP A 97 8.10 -3.11 3.53
C ASP A 97 8.10 -2.77 2.04
N LEU A 98 7.09 -3.22 1.28
CA LEU A 98 6.94 -2.85 -0.14
C LEU A 98 6.91 -1.33 -0.34
N ARG A 99 6.18 -0.60 0.50
CA ARG A 99 6.13 0.89 0.49
C ARG A 99 7.53 1.48 0.67
N ALA A 100 8.31 0.95 1.62
CA ALA A 100 9.67 1.40 1.85
C ALA A 100 10.58 1.10 0.64
N ARG A 101 10.52 -0.12 0.09
CA ARG A 101 11.30 -0.50 -1.11
C ARG A 101 10.96 0.34 -2.33
N TYR A 102 9.69 0.66 -2.51
CA TYR A 102 9.26 1.51 -3.61
C TYR A 102 9.79 2.95 -3.46
N GLN A 103 9.80 3.51 -2.25
CA GLN A 103 10.44 4.81 -1.99
C GLN A 103 11.93 4.79 -2.34
N GLU A 104 12.67 3.79 -1.84
CA GLU A 104 14.10 3.60 -2.14
C GLU A 104 14.34 3.47 -3.65
N PHE A 105 13.44 2.78 -4.35
CA PHE A 105 13.47 2.67 -5.80
C PHE A 105 13.27 4.03 -6.49
N LEU A 106 12.31 4.86 -6.06
CA LEU A 106 12.12 6.20 -6.62
C LEU A 106 13.36 7.07 -6.45
N ASP A 107 14.01 6.99 -5.28
CA ASP A 107 15.24 7.74 -5.00
C ASP A 107 16.38 7.27 -5.91
N ALA A 108 16.53 5.95 -6.10
CA ALA A 108 17.50 5.37 -7.02
C ALA A 108 17.20 5.77 -8.48
N LEU A 109 15.94 5.76 -8.87
CA LEU A 109 15.46 6.12 -10.21
C LEU A 109 15.72 7.59 -10.52
N ASP A 110 15.46 8.50 -9.58
CA ASP A 110 15.73 9.93 -9.74
C ASP A 110 17.23 10.26 -9.85
N ARG A 111 18.08 9.48 -9.18
CA ARG A 111 19.53 9.56 -9.35
C ARG A 111 19.98 9.01 -10.71
N VAL A 112 19.57 7.79 -11.05
CA VAL A 112 20.01 7.11 -12.28
C VAL A 112 19.60 7.90 -13.52
N ARG A 113 18.38 8.48 -13.57
CA ARG A 113 17.94 9.28 -14.72
C ARG A 113 18.80 10.51 -15.00
N ARG A 114 19.55 11.01 -14.01
CA ARG A 114 20.43 12.18 -14.14
C ARG A 114 21.84 11.79 -14.63
N GLU A 115 22.23 10.53 -14.41
CA GLU A 115 23.61 10.07 -14.56
C GLU A 115 23.80 9.08 -15.72
N LYS A 116 22.75 8.30 -16.05
CA LYS A 116 22.85 7.14 -16.95
C LYS A 116 21.64 7.09 -17.90
N SER A 117 21.82 6.43 -19.03
CA SER A 117 20.76 6.15 -20.01
C SER A 117 20.95 4.76 -20.64
N GLY A 118 19.94 4.26 -21.36
CA GLY A 118 20.01 3.00 -22.08
C GLY A 118 20.30 1.79 -21.19
N GLU A 119 21.15 0.87 -21.66
CA GLU A 119 21.50 -0.35 -20.93
C GLU A 119 22.22 -0.07 -19.61
N ALA A 120 23.01 1.01 -19.51
CA ALA A 120 23.68 1.37 -18.28
C ALA A 120 22.68 1.75 -17.18
N ALA A 121 21.58 2.43 -17.54
CA ALA A 121 20.50 2.72 -16.62
C ALA A 121 19.70 1.46 -16.27
N ARG A 122 19.41 0.59 -17.25
CA ARG A 122 18.73 -0.70 -17.01
C ARG A 122 19.51 -1.56 -16.01
N ALA A 123 20.81 -1.72 -16.22
CA ALA A 123 21.67 -2.47 -15.32
C ALA A 123 21.71 -1.87 -13.90
N ALA A 124 21.75 -0.53 -13.79
CA ALA A 124 21.76 0.16 -12.50
C ALA A 124 20.44 0.02 -11.71
N LEU A 125 19.32 -0.14 -12.40
CA LEU A 125 17.99 -0.27 -11.79
C LEU A 125 17.53 -1.72 -11.62
N ALA A 126 18.25 -2.71 -12.13
CA ALA A 126 17.87 -4.11 -12.08
C ALA A 126 17.66 -4.61 -10.64
N GLU A 127 18.64 -4.41 -9.74
CA GLU A 127 18.52 -4.85 -8.35
C GLU A 127 17.48 -4.05 -7.54
N PRO A 128 17.42 -2.70 -7.64
CA PRO A 128 16.33 -1.94 -7.04
C PRO A 128 14.94 -2.41 -7.48
N LEU A 129 14.74 -2.67 -8.78
CA LEU A 129 13.48 -3.18 -9.31
C LEU A 129 13.15 -4.58 -8.75
N ALA A 130 14.12 -5.50 -8.79
CA ALA A 130 13.94 -6.85 -8.27
C ALA A 130 13.61 -6.86 -6.77
N THR A 131 14.15 -5.91 -6.00
CA THR A 131 13.82 -5.75 -4.58
C THR A 131 12.36 -5.35 -4.37
N VAL A 132 11.83 -4.42 -5.20
CA VAL A 132 10.40 -4.05 -5.17
C VAL A 132 9.51 -5.22 -5.57
N GLU A 133 9.89 -5.96 -6.62
CA GLU A 133 9.13 -7.13 -7.09
C GLU A 133 9.03 -8.22 -6.04
N ARG A 134 10.17 -8.58 -5.40
CA ARG A 134 10.20 -9.55 -4.29
C ARG A 134 9.34 -9.10 -3.10
N ALA A 135 9.37 -7.82 -2.76
CA ALA A 135 8.51 -7.29 -1.71
C ALA A 135 7.02 -7.39 -2.09
N GLY A 136 6.67 -7.14 -3.35
CA GLY A 136 5.31 -7.32 -3.89
C GLY A 136 4.82 -8.77 -3.83
N GLU A 137 5.69 -9.73 -4.16
CA GLU A 137 5.42 -11.16 -3.99
C GLU A 137 5.21 -11.52 -2.52
N GLY A 138 6.00 -10.94 -1.62
CA GLY A 138 5.84 -11.09 -0.17
C GLY A 138 4.46 -10.65 0.34
N VAL A 139 3.91 -9.56 -0.21
CA VAL A 139 2.54 -9.12 0.12
C VAL A 139 1.50 -10.16 -0.32
N ARG A 140 1.61 -10.69 -1.54
CA ARG A 140 0.68 -11.71 -2.05
C ARG A 140 0.77 -13.01 -1.25
N ALA A 141 1.99 -13.44 -0.91
CA ALA A 141 2.21 -14.61 -0.08
C ALA A 141 1.55 -14.45 1.31
N ALA A 142 1.70 -13.29 1.94
CA ALA A 142 1.06 -13.00 3.23
C ALA A 142 -0.48 -13.00 3.11
N LEU A 143 -1.04 -12.38 2.07
CA LEU A 143 -2.49 -12.36 1.85
C LEU A 143 -3.08 -13.76 1.61
N HIS A 144 -2.38 -14.63 0.87
CA HIS A 144 -2.80 -16.03 0.69
C HIS A 144 -2.73 -16.83 2.00
N ALA A 145 -1.65 -16.66 2.78
CA ALA A 145 -1.52 -17.31 4.09
C ALA A 145 -2.64 -16.89 5.07
N GLU A 146 -3.15 -15.67 4.93
CA GLU A 146 -4.29 -15.15 5.70
C GLU A 146 -5.67 -15.55 5.13
N GLY A 147 -5.75 -16.21 3.97
CA GLY A 147 -7.01 -16.54 3.30
C GLY A 147 -7.78 -15.33 2.77
N ARG A 148 -7.06 -14.26 2.39
CA ARG A 148 -7.62 -12.98 1.93
C ARG A 148 -7.48 -12.74 0.42
N LEU A 149 -6.89 -13.70 -0.29
CA LEU A 149 -6.76 -13.79 -1.75
C LEU A 149 -6.99 -15.22 -2.21
#